data_AF-A0A9W6XLN1-F1
#
_entry.id   AF-A0A9W6XLN1-F1
#
_cell.length_a   1.000
_cell.length_b   1.000
_cell.length_c   1.000
_cell.angle_alpha   90.00
_cell.angle_beta   90.00
_cell.angle_gamma   90.00
#
_symmetry.space_group_name_H-M   'P 1'
#
loop_
_entity.id
_entity.type
_entity.pdbx_description
1 polymer ?
#
loop_
_entity_poly.entity_id
_entity_poly.type
_entity_poly.pdbx_seq_one_letter_code
_entity_poly.pdbx_strand_id
1 'polypeptide(L)' 'MIIFWGKFMWMPKQPPKGKRFGVVYGKPIPTKLTANPTEEEIRAVHTQYVAEIERLFSQYKKEFGYDDDETLLIN' A
#
# COMPACT_ATOMS: atom_id res chain seq x y z
N MET A 1 -22.54 -11.70 20.91
CA MET A 1 -21.30 -12.50 20.97
C MET A 1 -20.80 -12.67 19.55
N ILE A 2 -19.74 -11.96 19.16
CA ILE A 2 -19.20 -12.02 17.79
C ILE A 2 -17.86 -12.73 17.87
N ILE A 3 -17.78 -13.90 17.24
CA ILE A 3 -16.59 -14.76 17.20
C ILE A 3 -15.90 -14.51 15.85
N PHE A 4 -14.67 -14.01 15.89
CA PHE A 4 -13.81 -13.91 14.71
C PHE A 4 -12.83 -15.08 14.69
N TRP A 5 -12.78 -15.80 13.56
CA TRP A 5 -11.83 -16.89 13.32
C TRP A 5 -11.03 -16.59 12.04
N GLY A 6 -9.77 -16.21 12.20
CA GLY A 6 -8.72 -16.29 11.16
C GLY A 6 -8.80 -15.33 9.97
N LYS A 7 -7.64 -15.16 9.30
CA LYS A 7 -7.32 -14.07 8.36
C LYS A 7 -7.99 -14.16 6.97
N PHE A 8 -8.71 -15.22 6.62
CA PHE A 8 -9.04 -15.52 5.22
C PHE A 8 -10.42 -16.17 4.94
N MET A 9 -11.30 -16.31 5.93
CA MET A 9 -12.55 -17.10 5.82
C MET A 9 -13.67 -16.45 4.97
N TRP A 10 -13.54 -15.19 4.57
CA TRP A 10 -14.60 -14.44 3.87
C TRP A 10 -14.19 -13.89 2.51
N MET A 11 -13.09 -14.35 1.91
CA MET A 11 -12.56 -13.71 0.71
C MET A 11 -13.19 -14.36 -0.55
N PRO A 12 -14.20 -13.75 -1.19
CA PRO A 12 -14.92 -14.36 -2.31
C PRO A 12 -14.09 -14.46 -3.60
N LYS A 13 -12.88 -13.87 -3.62
CA LYS A 13 -12.00 -13.79 -4.79
C LYS A 13 -10.60 -14.25 -4.42
N GLN A 14 -10.37 -15.55 -4.59
CA GLN A 14 -9.02 -16.13 -4.55
C GLN A 14 -8.18 -15.49 -5.68
N PRO A 15 -6.91 -15.15 -5.45
CA PRO A 15 -6.09 -14.58 -6.52
C PRO A 15 -5.85 -15.65 -7.61
N PRO A 16 -5.63 -15.24 -8.87
CA PRO A 16 -5.31 -16.16 -9.96
C PRO A 16 -4.17 -17.11 -9.59
N LYS A 17 -4.19 -18.35 -10.11
CA LYS A 17 -3.14 -19.35 -9.85
C LYS A 17 -1.76 -18.74 -10.10
N GLY A 18 -0.91 -18.76 -9.07
CA GLY A 18 0.46 -18.22 -9.13
C GLY A 18 0.63 -16.84 -8.48
N LYS A 19 -0.44 -16.08 -8.22
CA LYS A 19 -0.38 -14.80 -7.52
C LYS A 19 -0.75 -14.96 -6.04
N ARG A 20 -0.01 -14.28 -5.15
CA ARG A 20 -0.28 -14.24 -3.70
C ARG A 20 -0.61 -12.81 -3.30
N PHE A 21 -1.50 -12.65 -2.32
CA PHE A 21 -1.72 -11.34 -1.71
C PHE A 21 -0.53 -10.97 -0.83
N GLY A 22 0.17 -9.90 -1.22
CA GLY A 22 1.24 -9.30 -0.44
C GLY A 22 0.72 -8.20 0.46
N VAL A 23 1.15 -8.21 1.72
CA VAL A 23 1.05 -7.04 2.59
C VAL A 23 2.47 -6.64 2.93
N VAL A 24 2.86 -5.45 2.48
CA VAL A 24 4.17 -4.85 2.75
C VAL A 24 3.98 -3.61 3.61
N TYR A 25 4.92 -3.38 4.52
CA TYR A 25 4.90 -2.22 5.41
C TYR A 25 6.03 -1.27 5.03
N GLY A 26 5.67 -0.02 4.77
CA GLY A 26 6.63 1.05 4.52
C GLY A 26 7.26 1.62 5.77
N LYS A 27 8.26 2.48 5.56
CA LYS A 27 8.81 3.30 6.63
C LYS A 27 7.74 4.31 7.11
N PRO A 28 7.63 4.56 8.42
CA PRO A 28 6.75 5.63 8.92
C PRO A 28 7.12 6.99 8.33
N ILE A 29 6.11 7.76 7.92
CA ILE A 29 6.28 9.14 7.47
C ILE A 29 6.08 10.06 8.68
N PRO A 30 7.09 10.84 9.08
CA PRO A 30 6.94 11.76 10.20
C PRO A 30 6.01 12.91 9.79
N THR A 31 4.92 13.08 10.52
CA THR A 31 3.94 14.15 10.29
C THR A 31 3.76 14.96 11.56
N LYS A 32 3.44 16.24 11.38
CA LYS A 32 3.09 17.15 12.47
C LYS A 32 1.58 17.20 12.60
N LEU A 33 1.08 17.05 13.82
CA LEU A 33 -0.33 17.30 14.10
C LEU A 33 -0.57 18.81 14.12
N THR A 34 -1.34 19.31 13.16
CA THR A 34 -1.75 20.71 13.02
C THR A 34 -3.27 20.76 12.96
N ALA A 35 -3.91 21.68 13.70
CA ALA A 35 -5.37 21.75 13.78
C ALA A 35 -6.03 22.13 12.43
N ASN A 36 -5.40 23.04 11.68
CA ASN A 36 -5.81 23.43 10.33
C ASN A 36 -4.55 23.44 9.44
N PRO A 37 -4.16 22.30 8.87
CA PRO A 37 -3.00 22.24 7.98
C PRO A 37 -3.26 23.03 6.70
N THR A 38 -2.19 23.60 6.14
CA THR A 38 -2.22 24.26 4.84
C THR A 38 -2.19 23.24 3.70
N GLU A 39 -2.68 23.62 2.53
CA GLU A 39 -2.63 22.78 1.32
C GLU A 39 -1.19 22.39 0.96
N GLU A 40 -0.22 23.28 1.20
CA GLU A 40 1.19 23.03 0.97
C GLU A 40 1.75 21.95 1.91
N GLU A 41 1.39 22.00 3.19
CA GLU A 41 1.77 20.97 4.17
C GLU A 41 1.18 19.60 3.81
N ILE A 42 -0.09 19.57 3.41
CA ILE A 42 -0.76 18.34 2.96
C ILE A 42 -0.05 17.79 1.72
N ARG A 43 0.20 18.63 0.72
CA ARG A 43 0.86 18.25 -0.53
C ARG A 43 2.26 17.70 -0.28
N ALA A 44 3.03 18.33 0.61
CA ALA A 44 4.37 17.87 0.96
C ALA A 44 4.37 16.44 1.53
N VAL A 45 3.45 16.14 2.45
CA VAL A 45 3.29 14.79 3.02
C VAL A 45 2.77 13.82 1.98
N HIS A 46 1.80 14.23 1.15
CA HIS A 46 1.25 13.39 0.09
C HIS A 46 2.32 13.00 -0.95
N THR A 47 3.19 13.93 -1.35
CA THR A 47 4.30 13.63 -2.25
C THR A 47 5.26 12.60 -1.65
N GLN A 48 5.58 12.69 -0.36
CA GLN A 48 6.40 11.70 0.33
C GLN A 48 5.71 10.33 0.38
N TYR A 49 4.40 10.31 0.64
CA TYR A 49 3.59 9.11 0.66
C TYR A 49 3.59 8.39 -0.69
N VAL A 50 3.33 9.12 -1.78
CA VAL A 50 3.34 8.58 -3.15
C VAL A 50 4.71 7.99 -3.49
N ALA A 51 5.80 8.71 -3.20
CA ALA A 51 7.15 8.25 -3.49
C ALA A 51 7.50 6.95 -2.72
N GLU A 52 7.09 6.81 -1.47
CA GLU A 52 7.32 5.58 -0.71
C GLU A 52 6.51 4.40 -1.24
N ILE A 53 5.29 4.64 -1.72
CA ILE A 53 4.47 3.60 -2.37
C ILE A 53 5.14 3.11 -3.66
N GLU A 54 5.58 4.03 -4.52
CA GLU A 54 6.27 3.68 -5.77
C GLU A 54 7.55 2.89 -5.50
N ARG A 55 8.31 3.29 -4.46
CA ARG A 55 9.50 2.58 -4.00
C ARG A 55 9.18 1.17 -3.52
N LEU A 56 8.15 1.01 -2.69
CA LEU A 56 7.71 -0.30 -2.19
C LEU A 56 7.23 -1.19 -3.33
N PHE A 57 6.42 -0.65 -4.24
CA PHE A 57 5.95 -1.40 -5.39
C PHE A 57 7.14 -1.89 -6.23
N SER A 58 8.06 -0.99 -6.59
CA SER A 58 9.25 -1.36 -7.37
C SER A 58 10.12 -2.42 -6.68
N GLN A 59 10.24 -2.34 -5.35
CA GLN A 59 11.03 -3.30 -4.56
C GLN A 59 10.40 -4.70 -4.52
N TYR A 60 9.07 -4.78 -4.36
CA TYR A 60 8.38 -6.05 -4.08
C TYR A 60 7.60 -6.64 -5.27
N LYS A 61 7.41 -5.90 -6.37
CA LYS A 61 6.57 -6.31 -7.51
C LYS A 61 6.96 -7.70 -8.06
N LYS A 62 8.26 -7.99 -8.18
CA LYS A 62 8.76 -9.30 -8.65
C LYS A 62 8.37 -10.45 -7.72
N GLU A 63 8.44 -10.22 -6.41
CA GLU A 63 8.11 -11.23 -5.39
C GLU A 63 6.63 -11.63 -5.44
N PHE A 64 5.77 -10.73 -5.91
CA PHE A 64 4.32 -10.95 -6.05
C PHE A 64 3.87 -11.32 -7.47
N GLY A 65 4.82 -11.56 -8.39
CA GLY A 65 4.53 -12.03 -9.75
C GLY A 65 4.01 -10.93 -10.68
N TYR A 66 4.51 -9.71 -10.52
CA TYR A 66 4.36 -8.61 -11.47
C TYR A 66 5.60 -8.52 -12.37
N ASP A 67 5.38 -8.15 -13.63
CA ASP A 67 6.46 -7.99 -14.61
C ASP A 67 7.23 -6.66 -14.44
N ASP A 68 8.39 -6.56 -15.11
CA ASP A 68 9.27 -5.40 -15.00
C ASP A 68 8.69 -4.13 -15.61
N ASP A 69 7.80 -4.26 -16.57
CA ASP A 69 7.09 -3.19 -17.26
C ASP A 69 5.77 -2.80 -16.56
N GLU A 70 5.27 -3.60 -15.62
CA GLU A 70 4.10 -3.22 -14.83
C GLU A 70 4.42 -2.03 -13.92
N THR A 71 3.60 -0.98 -14.03
CA THR A 71 3.68 0.26 -13.25
C THR A 71 2.48 0.42 -12.35
N LEU A 72 2.70 1.00 -11.18
CA LEU A 72 1.61 1.36 -10.28
C LEU A 72 0.85 2.59 -10.81
N LEU A 73 -0.48 2.51 -10.83
CA LEU A 73 -1.35 3.65 -11.12
C LEU A 73 -1.83 4.27 -9.81
N ILE A 74 -1.50 5.54 -9.59
CA ILE A 74 -1.92 6.35 -8.45
C ILE A 74 -2.80 7.48 -9.01
N ASN A 75 -4.05 7.58 -8.53
CA ASN A 75 -5.03 8.60 -8.95
C ASN A 75 -5.12 9.73 -7.93
#